data_AF-A0A359LQ46-F1
#
_entry.id   AF-A0A359LQ46-F1
#
_cell.length_a   1.000
_cell.length_b   1.000
_cell.length_c   1.000
_cell.angle_alpha   90.00
_cell.angle_beta   90.00
_cell.angle_gamma   90.00
#
_symmetry.space_group_name_H-M   'P 1'
#
loop_
_entity.id
_entity.type
_entity.pdbx_description
1 polymer ?
#
loop_
_entity_poly.entity_id
_entity_poly.type
_entity_poly.pdbx_seq_one_letter_code
_entity_poly.pdbx_strand_id
1 'polypeptide(L)' 'MDTTYTHLRENLAGILDDVIDQQEVVIVRRKGARDVALIPARELAGLMETAHLLRSP' A
#
# COMPACT_ATOMS: atom_id res chain seq x y z
N MET A 1 8.64 1.83 2.06
CA MET A 1 9.26 2.50 0.88
C MET A 1 8.38 3.62 0.33
N ASP A 2 8.92 4.59 -0.42
CA ASP A 2 8.12 5.58 -1.17
C ASP A 2 8.48 5.61 -2.67
N THR A 3 7.51 5.99 -3.51
CA THR A 3 7.69 6.11 -4.96
C THR A 3 6.83 7.25 -5.52
N THR A 4 7.14 7.71 -6.73
CA THR A 4 6.28 8.69 -7.44
C THR A 4 5.23 7.98 -8.27
N TYR A 5 4.12 8.64 -8.55
CA TYR A 5 3.11 8.12 -9.48
C TYR A 5 3.68 7.72 -10.85
N THR A 6 4.59 8.54 -11.39
CA THR A 6 5.21 8.27 -12.71
C THR A 6 6.03 6.99 -12.67
N HIS A 7 6.91 6.85 -11.66
CA HIS A 7 7.75 5.66 -11.50
C HIS A 7 6.92 4.40 -11.24
N LEU A 8 5.87 4.51 -10.41
CA LEU A 8 4.94 3.42 -10.17
C LEU A 8 4.27 2.94 -11.46
N ARG A 9 3.77 3.88 -12.28
CA ARG A 9 3.09 3.55 -13.53
C ARG A 9 4.00 2.81 -14.51
N GLU A 10 5.27 3.20 -14.57
CA GLU A 10 6.27 2.60 -15.46
C GLU A 10 6.74 1.22 -14.99
N ASN A 11 6.70 0.95 -13.68
CA ASN A 11 7.27 -0.26 -13.07
C ASN A 11 6.24 -1.06 -12.25
N LEU A 12 4.94 -0.97 -12.62
CA LEU A 12 3.85 -1.43 -11.76
C LEU A 12 3.98 -2.91 -11.37
N ALA A 13 4.27 -3.79 -12.33
CA ALA A 13 4.36 -5.23 -12.05
C ALA A 13 5.44 -5.55 -11.01
N GLY A 14 6.68 -5.06 -11.23
CA GLY A 14 7.78 -5.30 -10.29
C GLY A 14 7.53 -4.69 -8.91
N ILE A 15 6.90 -3.50 -8.85
CA ILE A 15 6.55 -2.90 -7.56
C ILE A 15 5.48 -3.72 -6.83
N LEU A 16 4.51 -4.31 -7.54
CA LEU A 16 3.52 -5.20 -6.92
C LEU A 16 4.18 -6.48 -6.39
N ASP A 17 5.10 -7.06 -7.14
CA ASP A 17 5.87 -8.24 -6.71
C ASP A 17 6.69 -7.89 -5.44
N ASP A 18 7.41 -6.77 -5.46
CA ASP A 18 8.19 -6.28 -4.31
C ASP A 18 7.33 -6.05 -3.07
N VAL A 19 6.14 -5.43 -3.22
CA VAL A 19 5.19 -5.20 -2.12
C VAL A 19 4.75 -6.52 -1.48
N ILE A 20 4.50 -7.55 -2.29
CA ILE A 20 4.06 -8.87 -1.82
C ILE A 20 5.20 -9.62 -1.15
N ASP A 21 6.36 -9.67 -1.80
CA ASP A 21 7.52 -10.45 -1.37
C ASP A 21 8.16 -9.88 -0.11
N GLN A 22 8.27 -8.55 -0.01
CA GLN A 22 8.86 -7.87 1.13
C GLN A 22 7.85 -7.65 2.26
N GLN A 23 6.55 -7.84 2.02
CA GLN A 23 5.48 -7.50 2.96
C GLN A 23 5.57 -6.05 3.45
N GLU A 24 5.87 -5.13 2.53
CA GLU A 24 6.04 -3.72 2.87
C GLU A 24 4.99 -2.83 2.22
N VAL A 25 4.62 -1.77 2.96
CA VAL A 25 3.79 -0.70 2.45
C VAL A 25 4.61 0.28 1.61
N VAL A 26 4.12 0.60 0.42
CA VAL A 26 4.69 1.63 -0.47
C VAL A 26 3.81 2.87 -0.51
N ILE A 27 4.37 4.03 -0.20
CA ILE A 27 3.67 5.32 -0.32
C ILE A 27 3.90 5.90 -1.72
N VAL A 28 2.80 6.20 -2.42
CA VAL A 28 2.81 6.77 -3.77
C VAL A 28 2.56 8.27 -3.69
N ARG A 29 3.62 9.04 -4.00
CA ARG A 29 3.60 10.50 -4.05
C ARG A 29 2.99 11.00 -5.35
N ARG A 30 2.01 11.91 -5.24
CA ARG A 30 1.27 12.43 -6.40
C ARG A 30 1.36 13.95 -6.48
N LYS A 31 1.79 14.47 -7.64
CA LYS A 31 1.82 15.93 -7.85
C LYS A 31 0.40 16.48 -7.92
N GLY A 32 0.09 17.46 -7.07
CA GLY A 32 -1.22 18.13 -7.05
C GLY A 32 -2.37 17.28 -6.50
N ALA A 33 -2.09 16.14 -5.86
CA ALA A 33 -3.08 15.28 -5.24
C ALA A 33 -2.54 14.70 -3.93
N ARG A 34 -3.43 14.12 -3.12
CA ARG A 34 -3.03 13.41 -1.90
C ARG A 34 -2.33 12.10 -2.23
N ASP A 35 -1.39 11.73 -1.39
CA ASP A 35 -0.67 10.47 -1.45
C ASP A 35 -1.60 9.28 -1.20
N VAL A 36 -1.22 8.13 -1.73
CA VAL A 36 -1.91 6.85 -1.50
C VAL A 36 -0.90 5.78 -1.08
N ALA A 37 -1.37 4.70 -0.48
CA ALA A 37 -0.53 3.57 -0.11
C ALA A 37 -0.89 2.34 -0.95
N LEU A 38 0.11 1.59 -1.37
CA LEU A 38 -0.02 0.21 -1.83
C LEU A 38 0.32 -0.68 -0.64
N ILE A 39 -0.61 -1.58 -0.31
CA ILE A 39 -0.52 -2.48 0.84
C ILE A 39 -0.85 -3.89 0.33
N PRO A 40 -0.13 -4.95 0.75
CA PRO A 40 -0.53 -6.31 0.48
C PRO A 40 -1.98 -6.54 0.93
N ALA A 41 -2.80 -7.13 0.06
CA ALA A 41 -4.23 -7.30 0.34
C ALA A 41 -4.51 -8.05 1.66
N ARG A 42 -3.68 -9.04 2.00
CA ARG A 42 -3.77 -9.79 3.26
C ARG A 42 -3.52 -8.91 4.49
N GLU A 43 -2.59 -7.97 4.40
CA GLU A 43 -2.26 -7.08 5.50
C GLU A 43 -3.37 -6.07 5.69
N LEU A 44 -3.89 -5.50 4.60
CA LEU A 44 -5.07 -4.65 4.65
C LEU A 44 -6.26 -5.37 5.29
N ALA A 45 -6.52 -6.63 4.94
CA ALA A 45 -7.57 -7.43 5.55
C ALA A 45 -7.40 -7.56 7.08
N GLY A 46 -6.20 -7.92 7.54
CA GLY A 46 -5.89 -8.03 8.97
C GLY A 46 -5.99 -6.70 9.73
N LEU A 47 -5.58 -5.59 9.11
CA LEU A 47 -5.76 -4.25 9.67
C LEU A 47 -7.24 -3.89 9.82
N MET A 48 -8.06 -4.17 8.80
CA MET A 48 -9.50 -3.90 8.85
C MET A 48 -10.20 -4.76 9.90
N GLU A 49 -9.83 -6.04 10.01
CA GLU A 49 -10.35 -6.96 11.02
C GLU A 49 -9.98 -6.50 12.43
N THR A 50 -8.71 -6.20 12.68
CA THR A 50 -8.24 -5.67 13.98
C THR A 50 -8.97 -4.38 14.32
N ALA A 51 -9.07 -3.45 13.37
CA ALA A 51 -9.80 -2.21 13.59
C ALA A 51 -11.29 -2.43 13.86
N HIS A 52 -11.90 -3.50 13.30
CA HIS A 52 -13.27 -3.88 13.58
C HIS A 52 -13.42 -4.44 15.01
N LEU A 53 -12.52 -5.32 15.42
CA LEU A 53 -12.48 -5.88 16.78
C LEU A 53 -12.28 -4.80 17.84
N LEU A 54 -11.33 -3.89 17.64
CA LEU A 54 -11.04 -2.79 18.57
C LEU A 54 -12.16 -1.74 18.67
N ARG A 55 -13.05 -1.68 17.65
CA ARG A 55 -14.25 -0.82 17.68
C ARG A 55 -15.43 -1.47 18.38
N SER A 56 -15.33 -2.76 18.72
CA SER A 56 -16.35 -3.48 19.47
C SER A 56 -15.97 -3.48 20.95
N PRO A 57 -16.80 -2.92 21.85
CA PRO A 57 -16.56 -2.96 23.28
C PRO A 57 -16.63 -4.38 23.85
#